data_AF-A0A958HHB3-F1
#
_entry.id   AF-A0A958HHB3-F1
#
_cell.length_a   1.000
_cell.length_b   1.000
_cell.length_c   1.000
_cell.angle_alpha   90.00
_cell.angle_beta   90.00
_cell.angle_gamma   90.00
#
_symmetry.space_group_name_H-M   'P 1'
#
loop_
_entity.id
_entity.type
_entity.pdbx_description
1 polymer ?
#
loop_
_entity_poly.entity_id
_entity_poly.type
_entity_poly.pdbx_seq_one_letter_code
_entity_poly.pdbx_strand_id
1 'polypeptide(L)'
;RMTKAEIEGEYEKETGTVIIETFRDKNPDAVPAVLVYSHGPFTWGTDAMNAVHNAVVLEEIAFMNFHAMMLEPNILPMQQDLLDRHYLRKHGANAYYGQ
;
A
#
# COMPACT_ATOMS: atom_id res chain seq x y z
N ARG A 1 7.33 -1.58 -13.14
CA ARG A 1 8.55 -0.80 -13.50
C ARG A 1 8.27 -0.16 -14.83
N MET A 2 8.51 1.14 -14.96
CA MET A 2 8.22 1.85 -16.21
C MET A 2 9.17 1.44 -17.33
N THR A 3 8.66 1.39 -18.55
CA THR A 3 9.42 1.23 -19.78
C THR A 3 10.11 2.53 -20.18
N LYS A 4 11.08 2.45 -21.09
CA LYS A 4 11.76 3.65 -21.61
C LYS A 4 10.79 4.62 -22.28
N ALA A 5 9.82 4.11 -23.04
CA ALA A 5 8.84 4.94 -23.73
C ALA A 5 7.92 5.68 -22.74
N GLU A 6 7.52 5.03 -21.64
CA GLU A 6 6.74 5.65 -20.58
C GLU A 6 7.52 6.76 -19.85
N ILE A 7 8.83 6.58 -19.67
CA ILE A 7 9.71 7.58 -19.06
C ILE A 7 9.93 8.80 -19.96
N GLU A 8 10.11 8.58 -21.27
CA GLU A 8 10.34 9.65 -22.25
C GLU A 8 9.04 10.34 -22.72
N GLY A 9 7.87 9.74 -22.45
CA GLY A 9 6.54 10.25 -22.81
C GLY A 9 5.92 11.17 -21.76
N GLU A 10 4.61 11.02 -21.51
CA GLU A 10 3.88 11.76 -20.46
C GLU A 10 4.15 11.17 -19.07
N TYR A 11 5.39 11.31 -18.57
CA TYR A 11 5.92 10.62 -17.39
C TYR A 11 4.98 10.55 -16.18
N GLU A 12 4.39 11.67 -15.75
CA GLU A 12 3.50 11.70 -14.59
C GLU A 12 2.19 10.94 -14.84
N LYS A 13 1.65 11.02 -16.06
CA LYS A 13 0.45 10.28 -16.44
C LYS A 13 0.75 8.79 -16.54
N GLU A 14 1.88 8.42 -17.14
CA GLU A 14 2.31 7.03 -17.24
C GLU A 14 2.63 6.42 -15.87
N THR A 15 3.12 7.23 -14.92
CA THR A 15 3.21 6.81 -13.51
C THR A 15 1.83 6.40 -12.96
N GLY A 16 0.80 7.20 -13.24
CA GLY A 16 -0.59 6.87 -12.91
C GLY A 16 -1.09 5.61 -13.62
N THR A 17 -0.78 5.45 -14.92
CA THR A 17 -1.13 4.26 -15.70
C THR A 17 -0.56 2.99 -15.07
N VAL A 18 0.73 2.97 -14.70
CA VAL A 18 1.37 1.81 -14.07
C VAL A 18 0.78 1.49 -12.69
N ILE A 19 0.35 2.50 -11.94
CA ILE A 19 -0.40 2.27 -10.68
C ILE A 19 -1.73 1.59 -10.98
N ILE A 20 -2.51 2.07 -11.97
CA ILE A 20 -3.78 1.47 -12.37
C ILE A 20 -3.58 0.01 -12.82
N GLU A 21 -2.53 -0.26 -13.61
CA GLU A 21 -2.20 -1.62 -14.04
C GLU A 21 -1.87 -2.55 -12.87
N THR A 22 -1.14 -2.04 -11.86
CA THR A 22 -0.78 -2.80 -10.65
C THR A 22 -2.00 -3.25 -9.86
N PHE A 23 -3.10 -2.49 -9.93
CA PHE A 23 -4.35 -2.74 -9.21
C PHE A 23 -5.43 -3.44 -10.04
N ARG A 24 -5.13 -3.93 -11.25
CA ARG A 24 -6.12 -4.59 -12.12
C ARG A 24 -6.82 -5.78 -11.44
N ASP A 25 -6.14 -6.46 -10.53
CA ASP A 25 -6.59 -7.63 -9.78
C ASP A 25 -6.66 -7.39 -8.26
N LYS A 26 -6.62 -6.13 -7.80
CA LYS A 26 -6.59 -5.74 -6.37
C LYS A 26 -7.64 -4.69 -6.09
N ASN A 27 -8.23 -4.72 -4.89
CA ASN A 27 -9.14 -3.66 -4.46
C ASN A 27 -8.33 -2.46 -3.93
N PRO A 28 -8.36 -1.28 -4.59
CA PRO A 28 -7.65 -0.10 -4.12
C PRO A 28 -8.18 0.46 -2.80
N ASP A 29 -9.44 0.17 -2.44
CA ASP A 29 -10.02 0.59 -1.16
C ASP A 29 -9.54 -0.32 -0.01
N ALA A 30 -9.12 -1.54 -0.32
CA ALA A 30 -8.56 -2.46 0.67
C ALA A 30 -7.06 -2.25 0.93
N VAL A 31 -6.35 -1.68 -0.05
CA VAL A 31 -4.91 -1.42 0.01
C VAL A 31 -4.66 0.03 -0.44
N PRO A 32 -4.82 1.03 0.46
CA PRO A 32 -4.82 2.45 0.09
C PRO A 32 -3.42 3.05 -0.09
N ALA A 33 -2.51 2.28 -0.68
CA ALA A 33 -1.11 2.62 -0.83
C ALA A 33 -0.45 1.82 -1.96
N VAL A 34 0.56 2.41 -2.61
CA VAL A 34 1.41 1.74 -3.61
C VAL A 34 2.83 2.30 -3.56
N LEU A 35 3.80 1.43 -3.83
CA LEU A 35 5.20 1.83 -4.02
C LEU A 35 5.52 1.83 -5.52
N VAL A 36 5.85 2.99 -6.07
CA VAL A 36 6.29 3.10 -7.46
C VAL A 36 7.78 2.78 -7.51
N TYR A 37 8.13 1.74 -8.28
CA TYR A 37 9.49 1.23 -8.43
C TYR A 37 10.49 2.36 -8.77
N SER A 38 11.55 2.49 -7.95
CA SER A 38 12.60 3.52 -8.09
C SER A 38 12.08 4.97 -8.02
N HIS A 39 10.92 5.20 -7.43
CA HIS A 39 10.34 6.54 -7.27
C HIS A 39 9.98 6.81 -5.80
N GLY A 40 8.82 6.36 -5.35
CA GLY A 40 8.36 6.63 -3.98
C GLY A 40 6.95 6.10 -3.69
N PRO A 41 6.44 6.33 -2.47
CA PRO A 41 5.11 5.94 -2.07
C PRO A 41 4.04 6.88 -2.62
N PHE A 42 2.89 6.32 -2.98
CA PHE A 42 1.64 7.04 -3.22
C PHE A 42 0.57 6.46 -2.31
N THR A 43 -0.22 7.30 -1.65
CA THR A 43 -1.31 6.90 -0.78
C THR A 43 -2.57 7.68 -1.08
N TRP A 44 -3.71 7.11 -0.74
CA TRP A 44 -5.02 7.73 -0.88
C TRP A 44 -5.89 7.41 0.32
N GLY A 45 -7.06 8.03 0.41
CA GLY A 45 -7.99 7.87 1.52
C GLY A 45 -9.34 8.49 1.20
N THR A 46 -10.29 8.36 2.12
CA THR A 46 -11.65 8.91 1.96
C THR A 46 -11.67 10.44 1.93
N ASP A 47 -10.64 11.06 2.49
CA ASP A 47 -10.38 12.50 2.46
C ASP A 47 -8.87 12.76 2.59
N ALA A 48 -8.46 14.03 2.54
CA ALA A 48 -7.06 14.42 2.62
C ALA A 48 -6.39 14.00 3.94
N MET A 49 -7.09 14.07 5.07
CA MET A 49 -6.55 13.69 6.38
C MET A 49 -6.37 12.17 6.48
N ASN A 50 -7.33 11.40 5.95
CA ASN A 50 -7.22 9.96 5.88
C ASN A 50 -6.09 9.51 4.95
N ALA A 51 -5.87 10.19 3.82
CA ALA A 51 -4.73 9.91 2.94
C ALA A 51 -3.39 10.14 3.66
N VAL A 52 -3.26 11.25 4.41
CA VAL A 52 -2.07 11.52 5.24
C VAL A 52 -1.90 10.47 6.34
N HIS A 53 -2.98 10.03 6.98
CA HIS A 53 -2.93 8.94 7.96
C HIS A 53 -2.35 7.66 7.33
N ASN A 54 -2.84 7.28 6.14
CA ASN A 54 -2.33 6.11 5.42
C ASN A 54 -0.86 6.28 5.01
N ALA A 55 -0.42 7.50 4.64
CA ALA A 55 0.98 7.80 4.36
C ALA A 55 1.89 7.57 5.57
N VAL A 56 1.48 8.05 6.75
CA VAL A 56 2.25 7.85 7.99
C VAL A 56 2.31 6.37 8.34
N VAL A 57 1.17 5.66 8.29
CA VAL A 57 1.15 4.21 8.56
C VAL A 57 2.05 3.45 7.59
N LEU A 58 2.05 3.80 6.30
CA LEU A 58 2.91 3.17 5.30
C LEU A 58 4.41 3.33 5.62
N GLU A 59 4.82 4.53 6.04
CA GLU A 59 6.20 4.79 6.44
C GLU A 59 6.60 3.98 7.68
N GLU A 60 5.75 3.97 8.72
CA GLU A 60 6.02 3.22 9.96
C GLU A 60 6.16 1.71 9.71
N ILE A 61 5.27 1.12 8.90
CA ILE A 61 5.36 -0.30 8.58
C ILE A 61 6.56 -0.61 7.68
N ALA A 62 6.95 0.30 6.78
CA ALA A 62 8.14 0.14 5.95
C ALA A 62 9.41 0.18 6.81
N PHE A 63 9.50 1.13 7.74
CA PHE A 63 10.59 1.23 8.71
C PHE A 63 10.72 -0.03 9.56
N MET A 64 9.61 -0.47 10.19
CA MET A 64 9.62 -1.69 11.01
C MET A 64 9.97 -2.94 10.19
N ASN A 65 9.41 -3.07 8.99
CA ASN A 65 9.65 -4.24 8.13
C ASN A 65 11.12 -4.30 7.66
N PHE A 66 11.73 -3.15 7.34
CA PHE A 66 13.17 -3.10 7.02
C PHE A 66 14.02 -3.65 8.16
N HIS A 67 13.76 -3.22 9.40
CA HIS A 67 14.49 -3.73 10.57
C HIS A 67 14.20 -5.21 10.83
N ALA A 68 12.95 -5.66 10.68
CA ALA A 68 12.59 -7.05 10.83
C ALA A 68 13.33 -7.95 9.82
N MET A 69 13.43 -7.54 8.56
CA MET A 69 14.19 -8.26 7.52
C MET A 69 15.70 -8.28 7.78
N MET A 70 16.24 -7.24 8.42
CA MET A 70 17.65 -7.22 8.83
C MET A 70 17.94 -8.17 10.00
N LEU A 71 16.98 -8.38 10.89
CA LEU A 71 17.09 -9.30 12.02
C LEU A 71 16.82 -10.76 11.61
N GLU A 72 15.82 -10.99 10.76
CA GLU A 72 15.41 -12.30 10.26
C GLU A 72 15.19 -12.24 8.74
N PRO A 73 16.23 -12.55 7.93
CA PRO A 73 16.16 -12.47 6.48
C PRO A 73 15.12 -13.39 5.83
N ASN A 74 14.70 -14.45 6.53
CA ASN A 74 13.70 -15.41 6.04
C ASN A 74 12.34 -15.22 6.73
N ILE A 75 12.08 -14.04 7.29
CA ILE A 75 10.82 -13.77 7.99
C ILE A 75 9.63 -14.03 7.06
N LEU A 76 8.68 -14.83 7.55
CA LEU A 76 7.47 -15.16 6.82
C LEU A 76 6.38 -14.09 7.09
N PRO A 77 5.42 -13.93 6.17
CA PRO A 77 4.24 -13.11 6.43
C PRO A 77 3.52 -13.54 7.71
N MET A 78 2.77 -12.61 8.32
CA MET A 78 1.91 -12.95 9.43
C MET A 78 0.83 -13.97 9.03
N GLN A 79 0.27 -14.67 10.01
CA GLN A 79 -0.83 -15.62 9.80
C GLN A 79 -2.02 -14.94 9.10
N GLN A 80 -2.55 -15.58 8.06
CA GLN A 80 -3.67 -15.03 7.27
C GLN A 80 -4.90 -14.76 8.15
N ASP A 81 -5.27 -15.69 9.03
CA ASP A 81 -6.42 -15.53 9.94
C ASP A 81 -6.28 -14.30 10.84
N LEU A 82 -5.05 -13.98 11.25
CA LEU A 82 -4.77 -12.82 12.08
C LEU A 82 -4.83 -11.52 11.27
N LEU A 83 -4.29 -11.51 10.05
CA LEU A 83 -4.40 -10.38 9.12
C LEU A 83 -5.87 -10.05 8.84
N ASP A 84 -6.67 -11.07 8.50
CA ASP A 84 -8.10 -10.94 8.21
C ASP A 84 -8.84 -10.38 9.42
N ARG A 85 -8.55 -10.87 10.64
CA ARG A 85 -9.14 -10.34 11.86
C ARG A 85 -8.80 -8.86 12.09
N HIS A 86 -7.55 -8.45 11.83
CA HIS A 86 -7.14 -7.06 12.01
C HIS A 86 -7.78 -6.10 11.00
N TYR A 87 -7.97 -6.55 9.76
CA TYR A 87 -8.61 -5.77 8.70
C TYR A 87 -10.13 -5.72 8.88
N LEU A 88 -10.78 -6.89 8.99
CA LEU A 88 -12.25 -7.01 9.02
C LEU A 88 -12.88 -6.41 10.27
N ARG A 89 -12.16 -6.32 11.41
CA ARG A 89 -12.69 -5.66 12.62
C ARG A 89 -12.97 -4.15 12.43
N LYS A 90 -12.34 -3.52 11.43
CA LYS A 90 -12.51 -2.09 11.09
C LYS A 90 -13.30 -1.88 9.79
N HIS A 91 -13.08 -2.73 8.78
CA HIS A 91 -13.59 -2.51 7.41
C HIS A 91 -14.56 -3.59 6.91
N GLY A 92 -14.85 -4.62 7.72
CA GLY A 92 -15.79 -5.67 7.35
C GLY A 92 -17.26 -5.28 7.60
N ALA A 93 -18.19 -6.04 7.04
CA ALA A 93 -19.63 -5.83 7.23
C ALA A 93 -20.07 -5.87 8.73
N ASN A 94 -19.28 -6.52 9.58
CA ASN A 94 -19.48 -6.59 11.03
C ASN A 94 -18.41 -5.79 11.81
N ALA A 95 -17.90 -4.69 11.23
CA ALA A 95 -16.89 -3.86 11.90
C ALA A 95 -17.39 -3.36 13.26
N TYR A 96 -16.52 -3.47 14.27
CA TYR A 96 -16.88 -3.20 15.67
C TYR A 96 -15.83 -2.32 16.39
N TYR A 97 -14.79 -1.88 15.70
CA TYR A 97 -13.67 -1.13 16.28
C TYR A 97 -13.27 0.04 15.38
N GLY A 98 -13.06 1.22 15.96
CA GLY A 98 -12.61 2.43 15.25
C GLY A 98 -13.73 3.32 14.69
N GLN A 99 -14.89 3.36 15.36
CA GLN A 99 -15.89 4.42 15.17
C GLN A 99 -15.51 5.69 15.94
#